data_AF-W6RDF1-F1
#
_entry.id   AF-W6RDF1-F1
#
_cell.length_a   1.000
_cell.length_b   1.000
_cell.length_c   1.000
_cell.angle_alpha   90.00
_cell.angle_beta   90.00
_cell.angle_gamma   90.00
#
_symmetry.space_group_name_H-M   'P 1'
#
loop_
_entity.id
_entity.type
_entity.pdbx_description
1 polymer ?
#
loop_
_entity_poly.entity_id
_entity_poly.type
_entity_poly.pdbx_seq_one_letter_code
_entity_poly.pdbx_strand_id
1 'polypeptide(L)'
;MSPLRVGLTVASPAGAGAEDSIPAFWHKSMTNDPASNLYLAKFTRRLNTPEAGLLRTVILSLMAGHACKGSATDEGAGIAFLKQNGYFELRGKAWDDANFLAQTEFKQFDYRELAHLCAGIDYLFGNDGIIARNVVSKGLGEPSFPYDPNNPYIRVPGLPKRGK
;
A
#
# COMPACT_ATOMS: atom_id res chain seq x y z
N MET A 1 -13.64 -0.16 68.90
CA MET A 1 -14.87 0.18 68.14
C MET A 1 -14.45 0.92 66.89
N SER A 2 -14.46 0.24 65.74
CA SER A 2 -14.03 0.78 64.45
C SER A 2 -15.21 1.39 63.70
N PRO A 3 -15.09 2.59 63.09
CA PRO A 3 -16.11 3.06 62.16
C PRO A 3 -15.85 2.51 60.74
N LEU A 4 -16.90 1.90 60.19
CA LEU A 4 -17.02 1.37 58.84
C LEU A 4 -17.03 2.54 57.83
N ARG A 5 -16.05 2.61 56.91
CA ARG A 5 -16.08 3.54 55.77
C ARG A 5 -16.68 2.82 54.56
N VAL A 6 -17.87 3.25 54.13
CA VAL A 6 -18.47 2.83 52.86
C VAL A 6 -17.87 3.70 51.76
N GLY A 7 -16.93 3.14 51.00
CA GLY A 7 -16.42 3.77 49.78
C GLY A 7 -17.34 3.44 48.61
N LEU A 8 -18.12 4.42 48.15
CA LEU A 8 -18.88 4.33 46.91
C LEU A 8 -17.92 4.60 45.73
N THR A 9 -17.33 3.55 45.17
CA THR A 9 -16.58 3.66 43.92
C THR A 9 -17.56 3.84 42.76
N VAL A 10 -17.65 5.06 42.25
CA VAL A 10 -18.24 5.33 40.93
C VAL A 10 -17.26 4.78 39.90
N ALA A 11 -17.55 3.60 39.36
CA ALA A 11 -16.87 3.10 38.18
C ALA A 11 -17.39 3.89 36.97
N SER A 12 -16.66 4.92 36.57
CA SER A 12 -16.75 5.44 35.21
C SER A 12 -16.06 4.43 34.27
N PRO A 13 -16.76 3.80 33.31
CA PRO A 13 -16.06 3.22 32.17
C PRO A 13 -15.61 4.39 31.29
N ALA A 14 -14.46 4.95 31.62
CA ALA A 14 -13.65 5.67 30.66
C ALA A 14 -13.04 4.64 29.71
N GLY A 15 -13.19 4.87 28.41
CA GLY A 15 -12.44 4.18 27.37
C GLY A 15 -13.30 3.40 26.40
N ALA A 16 -13.93 4.10 25.45
CA ALA A 16 -14.00 3.55 24.09
C ALA A 16 -12.56 3.29 23.65
N GLY A 17 -12.18 2.02 23.53
CA GLY A 17 -10.88 1.67 22.96
C GLY A 17 -10.85 2.14 21.52
N ALA A 18 -9.90 3.03 21.20
CA ALA A 18 -9.56 3.35 19.83
C ALA A 18 -9.18 2.04 19.12
N GLU A 19 -9.89 1.70 18.04
CA GLU A 19 -9.49 0.66 17.09
C GLU A 19 -8.25 1.13 16.31
N ASP A 20 -7.10 1.20 16.98
CA ASP A 20 -5.81 1.47 16.34
C ASP A 20 -5.25 0.24 15.59
N SER A 21 -5.96 -0.89 15.64
CA SER A 21 -5.52 -2.17 15.10
C SER A 21 -6.26 -2.54 13.83
N ILE A 22 -5.52 -3.03 12.83
CA ILE A 22 -6.07 -3.72 11.66
C ILE A 22 -7.09 -4.78 12.12
N PRO A 23 -8.29 -4.86 11.51
CA PRO A 23 -9.29 -5.84 11.91
C PRO A 23 -8.75 -7.29 11.83
N ALA A 24 -8.92 -8.05 12.91
CA ALA A 24 -8.25 -9.36 13.07
C ALA A 24 -8.54 -10.35 11.93
N PHE A 25 -9.73 -10.28 11.33
CA PHE A 25 -10.13 -11.16 10.22
C PHE A 25 -9.38 -10.89 8.91
N TRP A 26 -8.75 -9.72 8.74
CA TRP A 26 -7.95 -9.39 7.56
C TRP A 26 -6.60 -10.11 7.56
N HIS A 27 -6.02 -10.39 8.72
CA HIS A 27 -4.70 -11.04 8.80
C HIS A 27 -4.64 -12.38 8.06
N LYS A 28 -5.77 -13.07 7.91
CA LYS A 28 -5.85 -14.32 7.14
C LYS A 28 -5.61 -14.15 5.64
N SER A 29 -5.97 -13.00 5.08
CA SER A 29 -5.79 -12.67 3.65
C SER A 29 -4.63 -11.71 3.39
N MET A 30 -4.06 -11.12 4.43
CA MET A 30 -2.85 -10.30 4.36
C MET A 30 -1.61 -11.20 4.28
N THR A 31 -1.43 -11.83 3.12
CA THR A 31 -0.32 -12.75 2.84
C THR A 31 0.45 -12.26 1.60
N ASN A 32 1.60 -12.86 1.35
CA ASN A 32 2.37 -12.65 0.12
C ASN A 32 1.99 -13.64 -0.99
N ASP A 33 0.82 -14.27 -0.91
CA ASP A 33 0.31 -15.23 -1.88
C ASP A 33 -0.95 -14.67 -2.57
N PRO A 34 -0.91 -14.41 -3.90
CA PRO A 34 -2.06 -13.87 -4.61
C PRO A 34 -3.29 -14.80 -4.61
N ALA A 35 -3.14 -16.10 -4.35
CA ALA A 35 -4.29 -17.00 -4.23
C ALA A 35 -5.12 -16.74 -2.95
N SER A 36 -4.49 -16.22 -1.89
CA SER A 36 -5.13 -15.89 -0.62
C SER A 36 -5.23 -14.37 -0.36
N ASN A 37 -4.51 -13.56 -1.14
CA ASN A 37 -4.54 -12.11 -1.12
C ASN A 37 -5.07 -11.55 -2.46
N LEU A 38 -6.39 -11.32 -2.54
CA LEU A 38 -7.03 -10.80 -3.76
C LEU A 38 -6.55 -9.41 -4.18
N TYR A 39 -6.12 -8.58 -3.22
CA TYR A 39 -5.57 -7.25 -3.49
C TYR A 39 -4.18 -7.37 -4.12
N LEU A 40 -3.38 -8.33 -3.68
CA LEU A 40 -2.12 -8.67 -4.34
C LEU A 40 -2.40 -9.17 -5.76
N ALA A 41 -3.33 -10.10 -5.96
CA ALA A 41 -3.69 -10.61 -7.28
C ALA A 41 -4.12 -9.51 -8.27
N LYS A 42 -4.87 -8.50 -7.79
CA LYS A 42 -5.24 -7.31 -8.57
C LYS A 42 -4.01 -6.59 -9.14
N PHE A 43 -2.96 -6.41 -8.33
CA PHE A 43 -1.77 -5.67 -8.76
C PHE A 43 -0.83 -6.47 -9.66
N THR A 44 -0.99 -7.79 -9.73
CA THR A 44 -0.10 -8.68 -10.50
C THR A 44 -0.67 -9.02 -11.86
N ARG A 45 -1.95 -8.73 -12.11
CA ARG A 45 -2.58 -8.88 -13.43
C ARG A 45 -1.91 -7.99 -14.47
N ARG A 46 -1.87 -8.44 -15.72
CA ARG A 46 -1.43 -7.57 -16.83
C ARG A 46 -2.49 -6.51 -17.11
N LEU A 47 -2.03 -5.29 -17.42
CA LEU A 47 -2.88 -4.23 -17.95
C LEU A 47 -2.87 -4.23 -19.47
N ASN A 48 -3.80 -3.49 -20.08
CA ASN A 48 -4.00 -3.44 -21.52
C ASN A 48 -2.76 -2.97 -22.30
N THR A 49 -1.89 -2.18 -21.67
CA THR A 49 -0.61 -1.76 -22.27
C THR A 49 0.55 -2.00 -21.29
N PRO A 50 1.76 -2.32 -21.79
CA PRO A 50 2.96 -2.41 -20.97
C PRO A 50 3.25 -1.12 -20.19
N GLU A 51 3.03 0.04 -20.82
CA GLU A 51 3.26 1.36 -20.23
C GLU A 51 2.34 1.60 -19.03
N ALA A 52 1.07 1.21 -19.12
CA ALA A 52 0.14 1.30 -17.99
C ALA A 52 0.59 0.38 -16.85
N GLY A 53 1.06 -0.84 -17.17
CA GLY A 53 1.63 -1.76 -16.18
C GLY A 53 2.87 -1.18 -15.48
N LEU A 54 3.74 -0.53 -16.24
CA LEU A 54 4.90 0.20 -15.72
C LEU A 54 4.47 1.33 -14.79
N LEU A 55 3.57 2.22 -15.22
CA LEU A 55 3.14 3.34 -14.39
C LEU A 55 2.42 2.87 -13.11
N ARG A 56 1.61 1.80 -13.19
CA ARG A 56 1.02 1.16 -11.98
C ARG A 56 2.11 0.68 -11.03
N THR A 57 3.15 0.04 -11.55
CA THR A 57 4.28 -0.44 -10.77
C THR A 57 5.00 0.71 -10.05
N VAL A 58 5.21 1.83 -10.74
CA VAL A 58 5.82 3.03 -10.14
C VAL A 58 4.94 3.56 -9.01
N ILE A 59 3.63 3.69 -9.24
CA ILE A 59 2.68 4.15 -8.21
C ILE A 59 2.71 3.20 -7.00
N LEU A 60 2.66 1.88 -7.21
CA LEU A 60 2.75 0.89 -6.14
C LEU A 60 4.06 1.00 -5.36
N SER A 61 5.18 1.23 -6.05
CA SER A 61 6.49 1.34 -5.41
C SER A 61 6.56 2.57 -4.49
N LEU A 62 6.04 3.71 -4.97
CA LEU A 62 5.95 4.95 -4.19
C LEU A 62 5.00 4.78 -3.00
N MET A 63 3.85 4.14 -3.22
CA MET A 63 2.89 3.83 -2.16
C MET A 63 3.53 2.93 -1.10
N ALA A 64 4.11 1.80 -1.50
CA ALA A 64 4.70 0.85 -0.56
C ALA A 64 5.86 1.49 0.24
N GLY A 65 6.77 2.20 -0.42
CA GLY A 65 7.89 2.84 0.26
C GLY A 65 7.50 3.98 1.20
N HIS A 66 6.37 4.66 0.98
CA HIS A 66 5.91 5.75 1.85
C HIS A 66 4.92 5.29 2.92
N ALA A 67 4.01 4.39 2.56
CA ALA A 67 2.82 4.06 3.34
C ALA A 67 2.92 2.74 4.10
N CYS A 68 3.96 1.93 3.88
CA CYS A 68 4.18 0.69 4.60
C CYS A 68 5.31 0.82 5.63
N LYS A 69 5.04 0.37 6.85
CA LYS A 69 5.90 0.60 8.00
C LYS A 69 7.25 -0.08 7.82
N GLY A 70 8.33 0.70 7.96
CA GLY A 70 9.71 0.22 7.81
C GLY A 70 10.09 -0.15 6.38
N SER A 71 9.24 0.11 5.39
CA SER A 71 9.58 -0.01 3.98
C SER A 71 10.24 1.29 3.48
N ALA A 72 11.06 1.18 2.43
CA ALA A 72 11.66 2.28 1.71
C ALA A 72 11.87 1.88 0.24
N THR A 73 11.88 2.88 -0.65
CA THR A 73 12.33 2.70 -2.04
C THR A 73 13.85 2.75 -2.12
N ASP A 74 14.44 1.84 -2.88
CA ASP A 74 15.85 1.93 -3.26
C ASP A 74 15.97 2.78 -4.53
N GLU A 75 16.63 3.94 -4.44
CA GLU A 75 16.74 4.87 -5.55
C GLU A 75 17.54 4.27 -6.72
N GLY A 76 18.61 3.53 -6.44
CA GLY A 76 19.46 2.93 -7.47
C GLY A 76 18.73 1.84 -8.25
N ALA A 77 18.10 0.90 -7.53
CA ALA A 77 17.27 -0.14 -8.12
C ALA A 77 16.04 0.45 -8.82
N GLY A 78 15.43 1.48 -8.24
CA GLY A 78 14.32 2.22 -8.84
C GLY A 78 14.71 2.86 -10.17
N ILE A 79 15.80 3.63 -10.23
CA ILE A 79 16.28 4.25 -11.47
C ILE A 79 16.63 3.18 -12.51
N ALA A 80 17.31 2.09 -12.11
CA ALA A 80 17.64 1.00 -13.00
C ALA A 80 16.39 0.35 -13.60
N PHE A 81 15.38 0.07 -12.77
CA PHE A 81 14.09 -0.45 -13.19
C PHE A 81 13.38 0.49 -14.17
N LEU A 82 13.30 1.79 -13.85
CA LEU A 82 12.66 2.79 -14.70
C LEU A 82 13.33 2.87 -16.08
N LYS A 83 14.66 2.88 -16.11
CA LYS A 83 15.45 2.92 -17.35
C LYS A 83 15.25 1.65 -18.19
N GLN A 84 15.33 0.49 -17.56
CA GLN A 84 15.18 -0.80 -18.25
C GLN A 84 13.80 -0.94 -18.91
N ASN A 85 12.77 -0.32 -18.33
CA ASN A 85 11.40 -0.44 -18.81
C ASN A 85 10.92 0.75 -19.66
N GLY A 86 11.82 1.65 -20.08
CA GLY A 86 11.47 2.73 -21.01
C GLY A 86 10.64 3.87 -20.39
N TYR A 87 10.68 4.04 -19.06
CA TYR A 87 9.89 5.06 -18.37
C TYR A 87 10.26 6.49 -18.83
N PHE A 88 11.55 6.74 -19.11
CA PHE A 88 12.04 8.08 -19.40
C PHE A 88 11.74 8.55 -20.83
N GLU A 89 11.36 7.60 -21.68
CA GLU A 89 10.99 7.72 -23.08
C GLU A 89 9.47 7.92 -23.25
N LEU A 90 8.67 7.54 -22.25
CA LEU A 90 7.22 7.65 -22.26
C LEU A 90 6.76 9.11 -22.16
N ARG A 91 6.12 9.63 -23.22
CA ARG A 91 5.69 11.04 -23.33
C ARG A 91 4.38 11.20 -24.10
N GLY A 92 3.83 12.41 -24.06
CA GLY A 92 2.70 12.82 -24.89
C GLY A 92 1.45 11.95 -24.66
N LYS A 93 0.76 11.60 -25.76
CA LYS A 93 -0.49 10.82 -25.68
C LYS A 93 -0.29 9.44 -25.06
N ALA A 94 0.83 8.77 -25.36
CA ALA A 94 1.14 7.47 -24.79
C ALA A 94 1.25 7.53 -23.26
N TRP A 95 1.87 8.59 -22.72
CA TRP A 95 1.88 8.86 -21.29
C TRP A 95 0.47 9.08 -20.74
N ASP A 96 -0.30 9.96 -21.38
CA ASP A 96 -1.64 10.35 -20.89
C ASP A 96 -2.59 9.13 -20.83
N ASP A 97 -2.62 8.32 -21.88
CA ASP A 97 -3.43 7.10 -21.94
C ASP A 97 -2.97 6.07 -20.89
N ALA A 98 -1.66 5.81 -20.81
CA ALA A 98 -1.10 4.85 -19.85
C ALA A 98 -1.33 5.29 -18.40
N ASN A 99 -1.15 6.57 -18.11
CA ASN A 99 -1.32 7.13 -16.77
C ASN A 99 -2.79 7.08 -16.35
N PHE A 100 -3.71 7.39 -17.27
CA PHE A 100 -5.15 7.24 -17.00
C PHE A 100 -5.51 5.79 -16.65
N LEU A 101 -5.04 4.82 -17.44
CA LEU A 101 -5.27 3.39 -17.18
C LEU A 101 -4.66 2.94 -15.86
N ALA A 102 -3.41 3.32 -15.58
CA ALA A 102 -2.73 2.99 -14.34
C ALA A 102 -3.46 3.58 -13.11
N GLN A 103 -3.85 4.85 -13.17
CA GLN A 103 -4.54 5.54 -12.07
C GLN A 103 -5.94 4.95 -11.79
N THR A 104 -6.62 4.45 -12.82
CA THR A 104 -7.94 3.83 -12.66
C THR A 104 -7.89 2.59 -11.77
N GLU A 105 -6.76 1.89 -11.73
CA GLU A 105 -6.57 0.74 -10.83
C GLU A 105 -6.61 1.12 -9.34
N PHE A 106 -6.31 2.38 -9.02
CA PHE A 106 -6.30 2.93 -7.66
C PHE A 106 -7.57 3.73 -7.35
N LYS A 107 -8.57 3.69 -8.21
CA LYS A 107 -9.88 4.27 -7.90
C LYS A 107 -10.44 3.57 -6.67
N GLN A 108 -10.81 4.34 -5.64
CA GLN A 108 -11.27 3.83 -4.35
C GLN A 108 -10.22 3.02 -3.58
N PHE A 109 -8.92 3.23 -3.85
CA PHE A 109 -7.86 2.66 -3.04
C PHE A 109 -8.05 3.04 -1.56
N ASP A 110 -8.12 2.04 -0.71
CA ASP A 110 -8.47 2.18 0.69
C ASP A 110 -7.43 1.55 1.62
N TYR A 111 -7.63 1.71 2.92
CA TYR A 111 -6.75 1.21 3.95
C TYR A 111 -6.62 -0.32 3.91
N ARG A 112 -7.66 -1.02 3.46
CA ARG A 112 -7.63 -2.48 3.31
C ARG A 112 -6.73 -2.88 2.17
N GLU A 113 -6.85 -2.23 1.01
CA GLU A 113 -5.94 -2.45 -0.12
C GLU A 113 -4.49 -2.15 0.29
N LEU A 114 -4.26 -1.06 1.03
CA LEU A 114 -2.94 -0.71 1.55
C LEU A 114 -2.39 -1.77 2.49
N ALA A 115 -3.18 -2.24 3.46
CA ALA A 115 -2.74 -3.28 4.40
C ALA A 115 -2.31 -4.56 3.67
N HIS A 116 -3.07 -4.98 2.66
CA HIS A 116 -2.75 -6.16 1.86
C HIS A 116 -1.56 -5.95 0.92
N LEU A 117 -1.37 -4.72 0.41
CA LEU A 117 -0.15 -4.34 -0.31
C LEU A 117 1.06 -4.47 0.60
N CYS A 118 1.02 -3.89 1.80
CA CYS A 118 2.14 -3.92 2.75
C CYS A 118 2.51 -5.36 3.14
N ALA A 119 1.52 -6.22 3.37
CA ALA A 119 1.75 -7.64 3.69
C ALA A 119 2.36 -8.44 2.53
N GLY A 120 2.17 -8.00 1.27
CA GLY A 120 2.63 -8.68 0.06
C GLY A 120 3.82 -8.01 -0.65
N ILE A 121 4.50 -7.04 -0.02
CA ILE A 121 5.61 -6.29 -0.65
C ILE A 121 6.71 -7.22 -1.15
N ASP A 122 7.09 -8.24 -0.39
CA ASP A 122 8.19 -9.13 -0.74
C ASP A 122 7.91 -9.95 -2.02
N TYR A 123 6.65 -10.32 -2.25
CA TYR A 123 6.23 -10.97 -3.49
C TYR A 123 6.30 -10.03 -4.70
N LEU A 124 5.95 -8.74 -4.53
CA LEU A 124 5.98 -7.78 -5.63
C LEU A 124 7.39 -7.27 -5.94
N PHE A 125 8.16 -6.97 -4.90
CA PHE A 125 9.35 -6.14 -4.96
C PHE A 125 10.59 -6.73 -4.30
N GLY A 126 10.48 -7.84 -3.58
CA GLY A 126 11.62 -8.45 -2.89
C GLY A 126 12.63 -9.06 -3.86
N ASN A 127 13.53 -9.90 -3.31
CA ASN A 127 14.53 -10.57 -4.11
C ASN A 127 13.94 -11.36 -5.26
N ASP A 128 12.77 -11.98 -5.12
CA ASP A 128 12.09 -12.68 -6.23
C ASP A 128 10.89 -11.91 -6.78
N GLY A 129 10.86 -10.60 -6.54
CA GLY A 129 9.76 -9.71 -6.87
C GLY A 129 9.26 -9.90 -8.30
N ILE A 130 7.99 -10.23 -8.44
CA ILE A 130 7.38 -10.54 -9.74
C ILE A 130 7.07 -9.29 -10.58
N ILE A 131 7.06 -8.11 -9.95
CA ILE A 131 6.81 -6.83 -10.62
C ILE A 131 8.11 -6.04 -10.78
N ALA A 132 8.87 -5.82 -9.69
CA ALA A 132 10.11 -5.05 -9.74
C ALA A 132 11.08 -5.44 -8.62
N ARG A 133 12.06 -6.28 -8.94
CA ARG A 133 13.05 -6.82 -7.99
C ARG A 133 13.84 -5.71 -7.30
N ASN A 134 13.85 -5.77 -5.97
CA ASN A 134 14.59 -4.90 -5.05
C ASN A 134 14.31 -3.40 -5.15
N VAL A 135 13.22 -2.99 -5.82
CA VAL A 135 12.84 -1.56 -5.89
C VAL A 135 12.30 -1.06 -4.54
N VAL A 136 11.69 -1.94 -3.75
CA VAL A 136 11.10 -1.62 -2.45
C VAL A 136 11.52 -2.66 -1.42
N SER A 137 11.99 -2.22 -0.26
CA SER A 137 12.31 -3.12 0.85
C SER A 137 11.05 -3.68 1.52
N LYS A 138 11.08 -4.92 2.02
CA LYS A 138 9.92 -5.62 2.60
C LYS A 138 9.16 -4.85 3.70
N GLY A 139 9.85 -4.10 4.56
CA GLY A 139 9.24 -3.48 5.73
C GLY A 139 8.67 -4.52 6.72
N LEU A 140 7.68 -4.09 7.52
CA LEU A 140 7.07 -4.88 8.60
C LEU A 140 5.73 -5.53 8.23
N GLY A 141 5.25 -5.38 6.99
CA GLY A 141 4.00 -6.01 6.54
C GLY A 141 2.71 -5.24 6.88
N GLU A 142 2.81 -4.03 7.45
CA GLU A 142 1.66 -3.25 7.92
C GLU A 142 1.73 -1.80 7.40
N PRO A 143 0.58 -1.09 7.30
CA PRO A 143 0.56 0.34 7.01
C PRO A 143 1.25 1.18 8.10
N SER A 144 1.80 2.32 7.70
CA SER A 144 2.36 3.34 8.61
C SER A 144 1.30 4.26 9.23
N PHE A 145 0.12 4.32 8.61
CA PHE A 145 -1.00 5.15 9.04
C PHE A 145 -1.94 4.35 9.95
N PRO A 146 -2.68 4.99 10.87
CA PRO A 146 -3.75 4.31 11.62
C PRO A 146 -4.95 4.02 10.71
N TYR A 147 -5.73 3.00 11.08
CA TYR A 147 -6.99 2.70 10.42
C TYR A 147 -8.07 3.70 10.85
N ASP A 148 -8.72 4.37 9.89
CA ASP A 148 -9.91 5.18 10.12
C ASP A 148 -11.12 4.53 9.44
N PRO A 149 -12.07 3.92 10.20
CA PRO A 149 -13.25 3.32 9.62
C PRO A 149 -14.23 4.32 9.00
N ASN A 150 -14.18 5.60 9.39
CA ASN A 150 -15.05 6.66 8.85
C ASN A 150 -14.50 7.27 7.56
N ASN A 151 -13.20 7.16 7.34
CA ASN A 151 -12.54 7.58 6.10
C ASN A 151 -11.47 6.56 5.69
N PRO A 152 -11.87 5.43 5.08
CA PRO A 152 -10.93 4.38 4.74
C PRO A 152 -10.06 4.72 3.53
N TYR A 153 -10.34 5.81 2.80
CA TYR A 153 -9.68 6.10 1.54
C TYR A 153 -8.26 6.63 1.72
N ILE A 154 -7.32 6.06 0.96
CA ILE A 154 -5.92 6.47 0.96
C ILE A 154 -5.61 7.24 -0.32
N ARG A 155 -5.02 8.42 -0.15
CA ARG A 155 -4.64 9.25 -1.29
C ARG A 155 -3.45 8.63 -2.02
N VAL A 156 -3.67 8.25 -3.27
CA VAL A 156 -2.61 7.79 -4.17
C VAL A 156 -1.96 8.99 -4.86
N PRO A 157 -0.62 9.12 -4.85
CA PRO A 157 0.05 10.23 -5.49
C PRO A 157 -0.07 10.11 -7.02
N GLY A 158 -0.23 11.27 -7.67
CA GLY A 158 -0.12 11.35 -9.12
C GLY A 158 1.34 11.30 -9.56
N LEU A 159 1.60 10.68 -10.71
CA LEU A 159 2.92 10.75 -11.34
C LEU A 159 3.07 12.09 -12.06
N PRO A 160 4.20 12.81 -11.87
CA PRO A 160 4.43 14.06 -12.55
C PRO A 160 4.58 13.80 -14.06
N LYS A 161 3.75 14.49 -14.87
CA LYS A 161 3.89 14.44 -16.32
C LYS A 161 5.24 15.04 -16.71
N ARG A 162 6.06 14.26 -17.41
CA ARG A 162 7.31 14.78 -17.97
C ARG A 162 6.99 15.70 -19.16
N GLY A 163 7.60 16.88 -19.17
CA GLY A 163 7.45 17.87 -20.23
C GLY A 163 7.80 17.31 -21.62
N LYS A 164 7.35 18.02 -22.66
CA LYS A 164 7.70 17.71 -24.05
C LYS A 164 9.22 17.74 -24.27
#